data_AF-A0A1X0XJT8-F1
#
_entry.id   AF-A0A1X0XJT8-F1
#
_cell.length_a   1.000
_cell.length_b   1.000
_cell.length_c   1.000
_cell.angle_alpha   90.00
_cell.angle_beta   90.00
_cell.angle_gamma   90.00
#
_symmetry.space_group_name_H-M   'P 1'
#
loop_
_entity.id
_entity.type
_entity.pdbx_description
1 polymer ?
#
loop_
_entity_poly.entity_id
_entity_poly.type
_entity_poly.pdbx_seq_one_letter_code
_entity_poly.pdbx_strand_id
1 'polypeptide(L)'
;MAPVGPIRGPRKIRWSQKATAKPLDSVALEGEFPYHPTLLEIAQRRQEIEVWEALQVGGYRFVKPVTVASFLISAVMLFLAVTPIPPNWPWNIPLVIVAIFGAVVMVVCGLLWFDTPRAGPCPTALAIVPYSRAENLHLMHAQPVEPYCAKCTCPGCGDQATHRVRKPTQGEPDWSTAIRQCRVCGREWAQH
;
A
#
# COMPACT_ATOMS: atom_id res chain seq x y z
N MET A 1 0.59 -40.32 -21.19
CA MET A 1 -0.49 -39.48 -20.62
C MET A 1 -0.42 -39.59 -19.10
N ALA A 2 0.02 -38.54 -18.42
CA ALA A 2 0.15 -38.51 -16.96
C ALA A 2 -1.02 -37.72 -16.34
N PRO A 3 -1.58 -38.12 -15.18
CA PRO A 3 -2.69 -37.42 -14.58
C PRO A 3 -2.24 -36.15 -13.84
N VAL A 4 -2.94 -35.05 -14.11
CA VAL A 4 -2.75 -33.73 -13.49
C VAL A 4 -3.43 -33.74 -12.11
N GLY A 5 -2.67 -33.46 -11.06
CA GLY A 5 -3.16 -33.32 -9.68
C GLY A 5 -3.96 -32.04 -9.44
N PRO A 6 -4.75 -31.96 -8.35
CA PRO A 6 -5.70 -30.86 -8.14
C PRO A 6 -4.99 -29.56 -7.69
N ILE A 7 -5.38 -28.46 -8.33
CA ILE A 7 -4.93 -27.09 -8.04
C ILE A 7 -5.57 -26.64 -6.72
N ARG A 8 -4.73 -26.32 -5.72
CA ARG A 8 -5.18 -25.69 -4.47
C ARG A 8 -5.69 -24.27 -4.76
N GLY A 9 -6.97 -24.03 -4.52
CA GLY A 9 -7.59 -22.71 -4.65
C GLY A 9 -7.07 -21.68 -3.64
N PRO A 10 -7.28 -20.37 -3.91
CA PRO A 10 -6.74 -19.30 -3.07
C PRO A 10 -7.44 -19.19 -1.71
N ARG A 11 -6.61 -18.95 -0.69
CA ARG A 11 -6.97 -18.77 0.73
C ARG A 11 -7.77 -17.47 0.88
N LYS A 12 -9.07 -17.55 1.21
CA LYS A 12 -9.91 -16.38 1.51
C LYS A 12 -9.42 -15.69 2.79
N ILE A 13 -8.80 -14.52 2.65
CA ILE A 13 -8.51 -13.61 3.76
C ILE A 13 -9.82 -12.88 4.10
N ARG A 14 -10.35 -13.16 5.29
CA ARG A 14 -11.60 -12.59 5.81
C ARG A 14 -11.31 -11.22 6.42
N TRP A 15 -11.42 -10.17 5.63
CA TRP A 15 -11.40 -8.79 6.13
C TRP A 15 -12.71 -8.52 6.87
N SER A 16 -12.64 -8.52 8.20
CA SER A 16 -13.72 -8.06 9.07
C SER A 16 -13.78 -6.53 9.02
N GLN A 17 -14.56 -5.99 8.09
CA GLN A 17 -14.85 -4.56 8.02
C GLN A 17 -15.84 -4.18 9.14
N LYS A 18 -15.31 -3.74 10.29
CA LYS A 18 -16.06 -2.81 11.15
C LYS A 18 -15.75 -1.39 10.69
N ALA A 19 -16.45 -0.93 9.67
CA ALA A 19 -16.48 0.47 9.28
C ALA A 19 -17.15 1.27 10.40
N THR A 20 -16.34 1.84 11.29
CA THR A 20 -16.80 2.89 12.21
C THR A 20 -16.69 4.20 11.45
N ALA A 21 -17.78 4.58 10.79
CA ALA A 21 -17.92 5.89 10.19
C ALA A 21 -17.87 6.94 11.31
N LYS A 22 -16.84 7.78 11.29
CA LYS A 22 -16.79 9.02 12.08
C LYS A 22 -17.48 10.11 11.24
N PRO A 23 -18.39 10.92 11.81
CA PRO A 23 -19.03 11.99 11.07
C PRO A 23 -17.99 13.09 10.83
N LEU A 24 -17.74 13.43 9.56
CA LEU A 24 -16.96 14.59 9.17
C LEU A 24 -17.92 15.78 9.15
N ASP A 25 -17.74 16.71 10.07
CA ASP A 25 -18.48 17.96 10.09
C ASP A 25 -18.15 18.79 8.83
N SER A 26 -19.23 19.26 8.25
CA SER A 26 -19.43 20.03 7.03
C SER A 26 -18.60 21.31 6.88
N VAL A 27 -18.12 21.54 5.65
CA VAL A 27 -18.34 22.81 4.96
C VAL A 27 -18.89 22.48 3.57
N ALA A 28 -20.18 22.73 3.39
CA ALA A 28 -20.83 22.71 2.09
C ALA A 28 -20.37 23.94 1.30
N LEU A 29 -19.64 23.71 0.21
CA LEU A 29 -19.42 24.65 -0.88
C LEU A 29 -20.07 24.05 -2.13
N GLU A 30 -20.70 24.92 -2.91
CA GLU A 30 -21.59 24.63 -4.03
C GLU A 30 -21.06 23.55 -4.98
N GLY A 31 -21.83 22.48 -5.21
CA GLY A 31 -21.61 21.55 -6.32
C GLY A 31 -20.33 20.70 -6.29
N GLU A 32 -19.55 20.73 -5.21
CA GLU A 32 -18.30 19.98 -5.11
C GLU A 32 -18.58 18.47 -4.93
N PHE A 33 -18.18 17.66 -5.91
CA PHE A 33 -18.22 16.21 -5.78
C PHE A 33 -17.34 15.74 -4.62
N PRO A 34 -17.65 14.60 -3.96
CA PRO A 34 -16.79 14.07 -2.91
C PRO A 34 -15.37 13.84 -3.42
N TYR A 35 -14.36 14.09 -2.58
CA TYR A 35 -12.97 13.86 -2.95
C TYR A 35 -12.70 12.37 -3.20
N HIS A 36 -12.19 12.05 -4.39
CA HIS A 36 -11.78 10.70 -4.77
C HIS A 36 -10.25 10.61 -4.76
N PRO A 37 -9.67 9.79 -3.87
CA PRO A 37 -8.21 9.64 -3.82
C PRO A 37 -7.70 8.96 -5.09
N THR A 38 -6.57 9.44 -5.58
CA THR A 38 -5.87 8.86 -6.72
C THR A 38 -5.26 7.49 -6.36
N LEU A 39 -5.00 6.66 -7.37
CA LEU A 39 -4.33 5.37 -7.16
C LEU A 39 -2.94 5.53 -6.52
N LEU A 40 -2.26 6.64 -6.81
CA LEU A 40 -0.96 6.96 -6.23
C LEU A 40 -1.08 7.24 -4.72
N GLU A 41 -2.04 8.07 -4.32
CA GLU A 41 -2.28 8.38 -2.91
C GLU A 41 -2.70 7.14 -2.12
N ILE A 42 -3.53 6.26 -2.71
CA ILE A 42 -3.90 4.98 -2.09
C ILE A 42 -2.66 4.10 -1.90
N ALA A 43 -1.78 4.02 -2.90
CA ALA A 43 -0.55 3.23 -2.83
C ALA A 43 0.39 3.77 -1.75
N GLN A 44 0.58 5.09 -1.71
CA GLN A 44 1.37 5.76 -0.68
C GLN A 44 0.81 5.49 0.72
N ARG A 45 -0.52 5.61 0.88
CA ARG A 45 -1.15 5.43 2.19
C ARG A 45 -1.07 3.97 2.68
N ARG A 46 -1.08 3.00 1.76
CA ARG A 46 -0.79 1.60 2.09
C ARG A 46 0.64 1.41 2.59
N GLN A 47 1.62 1.99 1.91
CA GLN A 47 3.02 1.91 2.33
C GLN A 47 3.23 2.49 3.74
N GLU A 48 2.58 3.61 4.05
CA GLU A 48 2.66 4.23 5.38
C GLU A 48 2.03 3.35 6.48
N ILE A 49 0.92 2.66 6.17
CA ILE A 49 0.32 1.68 7.08
C ILE A 49 1.28 0.49 7.28
N GLU A 50 1.87 -0.04 6.22
CA GLU A 50 2.82 -1.16 6.31
C GLU A 50 4.06 -0.80 7.13
N VAL A 51 4.61 0.41 6.95
CA VAL A 51 5.72 0.91 7.76
C VAL A 51 5.31 1.07 9.22
N TRP A 52 4.11 1.60 9.48
CA TRP A 52 3.58 1.74 10.83
C TRP A 52 3.39 0.37 11.51
N GLU A 53 2.85 -0.61 10.79
CA GLU A 53 2.71 -1.99 11.26
C GLU A 53 4.07 -2.63 11.54
N ALA A 54 5.05 -2.44 10.66
CA ALA A 54 6.41 -2.94 10.85
C ALA A 54 7.07 -2.32 12.10
N LEU A 55 6.87 -1.03 12.35
CA LEU A 55 7.36 -0.35 13.56
C LEU A 55 6.68 -0.88 14.83
N GLN A 56 5.37 -1.17 14.79
CA GLN A 56 4.67 -1.75 15.94
C GLN A 56 5.04 -3.22 16.20
N VAL A 57 5.11 -4.04 15.15
CA VAL A 57 5.31 -5.50 15.27
C VAL A 57 6.78 -5.87 15.45
N GLY A 58 7.69 -5.13 14.79
CA GLY A 58 9.13 -5.42 14.77
C GLY A 58 9.88 -5.01 16.03
N GLY A 59 9.52 -3.89 16.66
CA GLY A 59 10.20 -3.40 17.86
C GLY A 59 9.66 -3.99 19.16
N TYR A 60 8.34 -4.17 19.29
CA TYR A 60 7.74 -4.31 20.61
C TYR A 60 7.60 -5.75 21.10
N ARG A 61 7.47 -6.73 20.19
CA ARG A 61 7.20 -8.13 20.59
C ARG A 61 8.45 -8.85 21.09
N PHE A 62 9.64 -8.47 20.62
CA PHE A 62 10.89 -9.12 20.98
C PHE A 62 11.70 -8.38 22.05
N VAL A 63 11.51 -7.06 22.20
CA VAL A 63 12.18 -6.29 23.26
C VAL A 63 11.70 -6.75 24.65
N LYS A 64 10.42 -7.09 24.83
CA LYS A 64 9.87 -7.60 26.12
C LYS A 64 10.49 -8.87 26.67
N PRO A 65 10.53 -9.98 25.93
CA PRO A 65 11.13 -11.20 26.45
C PRO A 65 12.65 -11.05 26.64
N VAL A 66 13.33 -10.30 25.77
CA VAL A 66 14.80 -10.12 25.84
C VAL A 66 15.22 -9.26 27.02
N THR A 67 14.53 -8.15 27.29
CA THR A 67 14.82 -7.32 28.48
C THR A 67 14.52 -8.05 29.78
N VAL A 68 13.42 -8.82 29.84
CA VAL A 68 13.09 -9.64 31.02
C VAL A 68 14.12 -10.74 31.24
N ALA A 69 14.56 -11.44 30.19
CA ALA A 69 15.60 -12.47 30.30
C ALA A 69 16.94 -11.86 30.76
N SER A 70 17.34 -10.72 30.20
CA SER A 70 18.53 -9.99 30.63
C SER A 70 18.43 -9.54 32.09
N PHE A 71 17.25 -9.09 32.53
CA PHE A 71 17.01 -8.70 33.91
C PHE A 71 17.23 -9.84 34.89
N LEU A 72 16.68 -11.01 34.55
CA LEU A 72 16.81 -12.22 35.37
C LEU A 72 18.27 -12.69 35.46
N ILE A 73 19.01 -12.68 34.34
CA ILE A 73 20.42 -13.10 34.32
C ILE A 73 21.29 -12.17 35.18
N SER A 74 21.11 -10.85 35.05
CA SER A 74 21.85 -9.87 35.85
C SER A 74 21.52 -9.95 37.34
N ALA A 75 20.24 -10.17 37.70
CA ALA A 75 19.83 -10.36 39.10
C ALA A 75 20.46 -11.61 39.73
N VAL A 76 20.54 -12.71 38.99
CA VAL A 76 21.21 -13.94 39.44
C VAL A 76 22.71 -13.73 39.62
N MET A 77 23.37 -13.03 38.69
CA MET A 77 24.81 -12.72 38.80
C MET A 77 25.12 -11.80 39.99
N LEU A 78 24.27 -10.79 40.25
CA LEU A 78 24.42 -9.93 41.42
C LEU A 78 24.23 -10.71 42.72
N PHE A 79 23.24 -11.60 42.78
CA PHE A 79 23.02 -12.45 43.95
C PHE A 79 24.25 -13.32 44.26
N LEU A 80 24.85 -13.94 43.25
CA LEU A 80 26.08 -14.72 43.39
C LEU A 80 27.29 -13.87 43.83
N ALA A 81 27.36 -12.61 43.42
CA ALA A 81 28.40 -11.69 43.85
C ALA A 81 28.23 -11.19 45.31
N VAL A 82 26.99 -11.12 45.80
CA VAL A 82 26.65 -10.63 47.15
C VAL A 82 26.63 -11.75 48.20
N THR A 83 26.47 -13.01 47.81
CA THR A 83 26.65 -14.13 48.74
C THR A 83 28.09 -14.13 49.31
N PRO A 84 28.27 -14.37 50.63
CA PRO A 84 29.55 -14.19 51.31
C PRO A 84 30.58 -15.22 50.83
N ILE A 85 31.29 -14.85 49.79
CA ILE A 85 32.42 -15.57 49.22
C ILE A 85 33.66 -15.31 50.09
N PRO A 86 34.42 -16.34 50.49
CA PRO A 86 35.59 -16.16 51.33
C PRO A 86 36.61 -15.22 50.67
N PRO A 87 37.23 -14.31 51.45
CA PRO A 87 37.97 -13.14 50.94
C PRO A 87 39.26 -13.46 50.14
N ASN A 88 39.65 -14.74 50.05
CA ASN A 88 40.83 -15.23 49.33
C ASN A 88 40.50 -15.93 48.00
N TRP A 89 39.25 -15.89 47.51
CA TRP A 89 38.89 -16.60 46.28
C TRP A 89 39.41 -15.85 45.03
N PRO A 90 40.26 -16.44 44.16
CA PRO A 90 40.76 -15.84 42.92
C PRO A 90 39.72 -15.22 41.98
N TRP A 91 38.45 -15.58 42.11
CA TRP A 91 37.36 -15.13 41.25
C TRP A 91 36.68 -13.83 41.71
N ASN A 92 37.08 -13.24 42.83
CA ASN A 92 36.45 -12.03 43.36
C ASN A 92 36.57 -10.83 42.39
N ILE A 93 37.77 -10.59 41.83
CA ILE A 93 38.01 -9.49 40.88
C ILE A 93 37.17 -9.68 39.58
N PRO A 94 37.17 -10.85 38.92
CA PRO A 94 36.26 -11.13 37.80
C PRO A 94 34.77 -10.93 38.12
N LEU A 95 34.30 -11.36 39.30
CA LEU A 95 32.90 -11.24 39.70
C LEU A 95 32.46 -9.78 39.88
N VAL A 96 33.30 -8.94 40.48
CA VAL A 96 33.01 -7.50 40.62
C VAL A 96 32.94 -6.81 39.26
N ILE A 97 33.85 -7.14 38.33
CA ILE A 97 33.82 -6.61 36.96
C ILE A 97 32.50 -7.00 36.26
N VAL A 98 32.10 -8.27 36.35
CA VAL A 98 30.83 -8.75 35.77
C VAL A 98 29.62 -8.06 36.41
N ALA A 99 29.64 -7.81 37.72
CA ALA A 99 28.55 -7.11 38.41
C ALA A 99 28.38 -5.66 37.93
N ILE A 100 29.48 -4.94 37.70
CA ILE A 100 29.45 -3.57 37.16
C ILE A 100 28.87 -3.56 35.75
N PHE A 101 29.36 -4.43 34.85
CA PHE A 101 28.82 -4.53 33.49
C PHE A 101 27.35 -4.96 33.48
N GLY A 102 26.97 -5.89 34.36
CA GLY A 102 25.58 -6.31 34.56
C GLY A 102 24.68 -5.14 34.97
N ALA A 103 25.13 -4.30 35.91
CA ALA A 103 24.39 -3.11 36.33
C ALA A 103 24.23 -2.08 35.20
N VAL A 104 25.27 -1.85 34.39
CA VAL A 104 25.19 -0.95 33.22
C VAL A 104 24.20 -1.48 32.19
N VAL A 105 24.26 -2.78 31.87
CA VAL A 105 23.31 -3.42 30.94
C VAL A 105 21.88 -3.31 31.46
N MET A 106 21.67 -3.51 32.77
CA MET A 106 20.36 -3.37 33.42
C MET A 106 19.77 -1.97 33.28
N VAL A 107 20.58 -0.94 33.52
CA VAL A 107 20.16 0.46 33.37
C VAL A 107 19.84 0.76 31.91
N VAL A 108 20.69 0.36 30.97
CA VAL A 108 20.45 0.59 29.53
C VAL A 108 19.18 -0.14 29.06
N CYS A 109 19.00 -1.41 29.43
CA CYS A 109 17.80 -2.18 29.10
C CYS A 109 16.53 -1.62 29.76
N GLY A 110 16.64 -1.13 30.99
CA GLY A 110 15.54 -0.45 31.69
C GLY A 110 15.17 0.87 31.03
N LEU A 111 16.15 1.67 30.62
CA LEU A 111 15.91 2.92 29.88
C LEU A 111 15.24 2.64 28.53
N LEU A 112 15.73 1.65 27.77
CA LEU A 112 15.10 1.21 26.51
C LEU A 112 13.70 0.59 26.72
N TRP A 113 13.42 0.06 27.91
CA TRP A 113 12.08 -0.41 28.29
C TRP A 113 11.08 0.73 28.48
N PHE A 114 11.53 1.83 29.10
CA PHE A 114 10.70 3.01 29.34
C PHE A 114 10.60 3.91 28.10
N ASP A 115 11.62 3.95 27.25
CA ASP A 115 11.61 4.56 25.92
C ASP A 115 10.80 3.69 24.95
N THR A 116 9.50 3.61 25.21
CA THR A 116 8.55 3.07 24.26
C THR A 116 8.15 4.20 23.32
N PRO A 117 8.72 4.29 22.10
CA PRO A 117 8.23 5.26 21.13
C PRO A 117 6.79 4.88 20.85
N ARG A 118 5.85 5.67 21.38
CA ARG A 118 4.45 5.56 20.99
C ARG A 118 4.41 5.98 19.53
N ALA A 119 4.40 5.00 18.63
CA ALA A 119 4.08 5.26 17.24
C ALA A 119 2.78 6.07 17.22
N GLY A 120 2.76 7.16 16.46
CA GLY A 120 1.58 8.02 16.34
C GLY A 120 0.34 7.23 15.90
N PRO A 121 -0.84 7.87 15.84
CA PRO A 121 -2.06 7.19 15.42
C PRO A 121 -1.87 6.51 14.05
N CYS A 122 -2.40 5.29 13.90
CA CYS A 122 -2.33 4.57 12.62
C CYS A 122 -3.01 5.40 11.53
N PRO A 123 -2.35 5.62 10.37
CA PRO A 123 -2.96 6.34 9.27
C PRO A 123 -4.22 5.61 8.78
N THR A 124 -5.27 6.37 8.49
CA THR A 124 -6.54 5.81 7.99
C THR A 124 -6.37 5.33 6.55
N ALA A 125 -6.82 4.11 6.25
CA ALA A 125 -6.79 3.56 4.90
C ALA A 125 -7.71 4.35 3.96
N LEU A 126 -7.19 4.71 2.79
CA LEU A 126 -7.98 5.29 1.70
C LEU A 126 -8.64 4.17 0.90
N ALA A 127 -9.90 4.36 0.54
CA ALA A 127 -10.68 3.42 -0.25
C ALA A 127 -11.07 4.02 -1.59
N ILE A 128 -11.18 3.16 -2.60
CA ILE A 128 -11.76 3.55 -3.89
C ILE A 128 -13.27 3.65 -3.69
N VAL A 129 -13.81 4.85 -3.90
CA VAL A 129 -15.24 5.13 -3.82
C VAL A 129 -15.81 5.13 -5.25
N PRO A 130 -16.96 4.49 -5.51
CA PRO A 130 -17.59 4.56 -6.82
C PRO A 130 -18.10 5.97 -7.09
N TYR A 131 -17.85 6.47 -8.29
CA TYR A 131 -18.43 7.71 -8.80
C TYR A 131 -19.95 7.60 -8.87
N SER A 132 -20.65 8.67 -8.48
CA SER A 132 -22.10 8.74 -8.70
C SER A 132 -22.41 8.88 -10.20
N ARG A 133 -23.64 8.54 -10.61
CA ARG A 133 -24.03 8.69 -12.03
C ARG A 133 -23.88 10.12 -12.54
N ALA A 134 -24.29 11.11 -11.73
CA ALA A 134 -24.20 12.53 -12.09
C ALA A 134 -22.75 13.00 -12.24
N GLU A 135 -21.89 12.54 -11.34
CA GLU A 135 -20.46 12.82 -11.36
C GLU A 135 -19.75 12.21 -12.56
N ASN A 136 -20.05 10.94 -12.86
CA ASN A 136 -19.51 10.28 -14.04
C ASN A 136 -19.89 11.01 -15.33
N LEU A 137 -21.17 11.41 -15.46
CA LEU A 137 -21.62 12.21 -16.61
C LEU A 137 -20.89 13.56 -16.69
N HIS A 138 -20.74 14.26 -15.57
CA HIS A 138 -19.99 15.51 -15.52
C HIS A 138 -18.55 15.33 -15.99
N LEU A 139 -17.84 14.32 -15.46
CA LEU A 139 -16.46 14.01 -15.84
C LEU A 139 -16.36 13.59 -17.31
N MET A 140 -17.31 12.80 -17.83
CA MET A 140 -17.35 12.44 -19.25
C MET A 140 -17.56 13.66 -20.15
N HIS A 141 -18.40 14.63 -19.73
CA HIS A 141 -18.63 15.86 -20.49
C HIS A 141 -17.45 16.83 -20.45
N ALA A 142 -16.65 16.80 -19.38
CA ALA A 142 -15.45 17.62 -19.25
C ALA A 142 -14.26 17.11 -20.08
N GLN A 143 -14.32 15.88 -20.60
CA GLN A 143 -13.23 15.33 -21.42
C GLN A 143 -13.14 16.04 -22.78
N PRO A 144 -11.92 16.29 -23.29
CA PRO A 144 -11.76 16.80 -24.64
C PRO A 144 -12.30 15.79 -25.65
N VAL A 145 -12.87 16.29 -26.75
CA VAL A 145 -13.40 15.43 -27.82
C VAL A 145 -12.23 14.71 -28.50
N GLU A 146 -12.09 13.42 -28.23
CA GLU A 146 -11.08 12.57 -28.88
C GLU A 146 -11.61 12.01 -30.22
N PRO A 147 -10.79 11.99 -31.29
CA PRO A 147 -11.20 11.38 -32.55
C PRO A 147 -11.40 9.87 -32.37
N TYR A 148 -12.59 9.38 -32.74
CA TYR A 148 -12.84 7.94 -32.73
C TYR A 148 -11.90 7.24 -33.74
N CYS A 149 -11.26 6.17 -33.28
CA CYS A 149 -10.29 5.43 -34.07
C CYS A 149 -10.51 3.91 -33.95
N ALA A 150 -10.25 3.19 -35.04
CA ALA A 150 -10.38 1.73 -35.08
C ALA A 150 -9.19 1.11 -35.80
N LYS A 151 -8.75 -0.07 -35.34
CA LYS A 151 -7.71 -0.85 -36.02
C LYS A 151 -8.31 -1.60 -37.19
N CYS A 152 -7.82 -1.37 -38.40
CA CYS A 152 -8.25 -2.08 -39.59
C CYS A 152 -7.19 -2.00 -40.69
N THR A 153 -7.34 -2.82 -41.73
CA THR A 153 -6.48 -2.78 -42.90
C THR A 153 -6.90 -1.66 -43.84
N CYS A 154 -5.96 -0.82 -44.27
CA CYS A 154 -6.21 0.18 -45.31
C CYS A 154 -6.38 -0.51 -46.68
N PRO A 155 -7.50 -0.28 -47.40
CA PRO A 155 -7.69 -0.85 -48.73
C PRO A 155 -6.76 -0.25 -49.80
N GLY A 156 -6.10 0.88 -49.50
CA GLY A 156 -5.18 1.54 -50.42
C GLY A 156 -3.75 1.05 -50.33
N CYS A 157 -3.18 1.03 -49.12
CA CYS A 157 -1.77 0.67 -48.91
C CYS A 157 -1.57 -0.67 -48.19
N GLY A 158 -2.64 -1.35 -47.76
CA GLY A 158 -2.56 -2.61 -47.02
C GLY A 158 -2.11 -2.48 -45.56
N ASP A 159 -1.85 -1.26 -45.08
CA ASP A 159 -1.39 -1.00 -43.71
C ASP A 159 -2.43 -1.44 -42.66
N GLN A 160 -1.98 -2.07 -41.57
CA GLN A 160 -2.82 -2.52 -40.46
C GLN A 160 -2.57 -1.66 -39.22
N ALA A 161 -3.07 -0.42 -39.25
CA ALA A 161 -2.91 0.51 -38.13
C ALA A 161 -4.25 1.01 -37.60
N THR A 162 -4.14 1.85 -36.57
CA THR A 162 -5.26 2.59 -36.01
C THR A 162 -5.62 3.72 -36.98
N HIS A 163 -6.82 3.66 -37.54
CA HIS A 163 -7.32 4.62 -38.52
C HIS A 163 -8.44 5.45 -37.90
N ARG A 164 -8.52 6.73 -38.29
CA ARG A 164 -9.59 7.62 -37.80
C ARG A 164 -10.90 7.21 -38.43
N VAL A 165 -11.97 7.29 -37.65
CA VAL A 165 -13.32 6.93 -38.07
C VAL A 165 -14.25 8.07 -37.66
N ARG A 166 -15.04 8.57 -38.60
CA ARG A 166 -16.02 9.63 -38.36
C ARG A 166 -17.36 9.26 -38.98
N LYS A 167 -18.41 9.94 -38.53
CA LYS A 167 -19.70 9.89 -39.24
C LYS A 167 -19.58 10.56 -40.60
N PRO A 168 -20.35 10.10 -41.60
CA PRO A 168 -20.49 10.79 -42.86
C PRO A 168 -21.07 12.20 -42.64
N THR A 169 -20.66 13.11 -43.50
CA THR A 169 -21.06 14.52 -43.58
C THR A 169 -21.86 14.76 -44.85
N GLN A 170 -22.48 15.93 -44.96
CA GLN A 170 -23.30 16.25 -46.12
C GLN A 170 -22.48 16.20 -47.42
N GLY A 171 -22.95 15.42 -48.40
CA GLY A 171 -22.26 15.21 -49.69
C GLY A 171 -21.45 13.91 -49.79
N GLU A 172 -21.38 13.14 -48.71
CA GLU A 172 -20.79 11.80 -48.71
C GLU A 172 -21.84 10.72 -49.00
N PRO A 173 -21.44 9.47 -49.33
CA PRO A 173 -22.40 8.47 -49.77
C PRO A 173 -23.42 8.11 -48.68
N ASP A 174 -24.71 8.19 -49.03
CA ASP A 174 -25.83 7.95 -48.09
C ASP A 174 -25.87 6.52 -47.52
N TRP A 175 -25.27 5.56 -48.24
CA TRP A 175 -25.15 4.17 -47.78
C TRP A 175 -24.04 3.99 -46.73
N SER A 176 -23.18 4.97 -46.54
CA SER A 176 -22.06 4.85 -45.61
C SER A 176 -22.53 5.08 -44.18
N THR A 177 -22.12 4.21 -43.27
CA THR A 177 -22.32 4.39 -41.82
C THR A 177 -21.12 5.08 -41.18
N ALA A 178 -19.94 4.95 -41.83
CA ALA A 178 -18.69 5.53 -41.35
C ALA A 178 -17.77 5.89 -42.51
N ILE A 179 -17.02 6.98 -42.32
CA ILE A 179 -15.88 7.34 -43.16
C ILE A 179 -14.61 7.09 -42.38
N ARG A 180 -13.68 6.36 -42.98
CA ARG A 180 -12.36 6.07 -42.41
C ARG A 180 -11.28 6.83 -43.14
N GLN A 181 -10.23 7.21 -42.41
CA GLN A 181 -9.04 7.84 -42.97
C GLN A 181 -7.78 7.09 -42.54
N CYS A 182 -6.98 6.68 -43.52
CA CYS A 182 -5.70 6.03 -43.27
C CYS A 182 -4.68 7.07 -42.79
N ARG A 183 -4.01 6.80 -41.66
CA ARG A 183 -2.94 7.67 -41.15
C ARG A 183 -1.64 7.59 -41.94
N VAL A 184 -1.43 6.50 -42.69
CA VAL A 184 -0.20 6.28 -43.45
C VAL A 184 -0.29 6.90 -44.84
N CYS A 185 -1.33 6.58 -45.61
CA CYS A 185 -1.48 7.08 -46.98
C CYS A 185 -2.49 8.23 -47.14
N GLY A 186 -3.16 8.66 -46.06
CA GLY A 186 -4.15 9.75 -46.10
C GLY A 186 -5.47 9.41 -46.79
N ARG A 187 -5.60 8.23 -47.40
CA ARG A 187 -6.79 7.82 -48.16
C ARG A 187 -8.02 7.74 -47.25
N GLU A 188 -9.11 8.32 -47.71
CA GLU A 188 -10.44 8.13 -47.13
C GLU A 188 -11.23 7.05 -47.85
N TRP A 189 -12.04 6.30 -47.12
CA TRP A 189 -12.99 5.36 -47.71
C TRP A 189 -14.26 5.23 -46.86
N ALA A 190 -15.37 5.03 -47.55
CA ALA A 190 -16.67 4.80 -46.96
C ALA A 190 -16.87 3.33 -46.57
N GLN A 191 -17.57 3.10 -45.47
CA GLN A 191 -17.95 1.77 -44.99
C GLN A 191 -19.40 1.80 -44.48
N HIS A 192 -20.14 0.73 -44.78
CA HIS A 192 -21.48 0.47 -44.24
C HIS A 192 -21.39 -0.29 -42.90
#